data_AF-A0A7V9AZF9-F1
#
_entry.id   AF-A0A7V9AZF9-F1
#
_cell.length_a   1.000
_cell.length_b   1.000
_cell.length_c   1.000
_cell.angle_alpha   90.00
_cell.angle_beta   90.00
_cell.angle_gamma   90.00
#
_symmetry.space_group_name_H-M   'P 1'
#
loop_
_entity.id
_entity.type
_entity.pdbx_description
1 polymer ?
#
loop_
_entity_poly.entity_id
_entity_poly.type
_entity_poly.pdbx_seq_one_letter_code
_entity_poly.pdbx_strand_id
1 'polypeptide(L)'
;MNFGDKMRGFFSRKNNPALRELEEFVRERKGVEGFIEPRTATSPTTLLVVDRHGDHLRAAVRQPTDAVAFCDHMSIPVYDAQVIGYPQRMRDFERRRRTDAVQDIDDDIAELERRLSETDPNSPDE
;
A
#
# COMPACT_ATOMS: atom_id res chain seq x y z
N MET A 1 -31.52 -6.11 -14.59
CA MET A 1 -30.04 -6.17 -14.58
C MET A 1 -29.59 -6.90 -13.33
N ASN A 2 -28.72 -7.89 -13.46
CA ASN A 2 -28.28 -8.76 -12.36
C ASN A 2 -27.17 -8.10 -11.52
N PHE A 3 -27.12 -8.35 -10.21
CA PHE A 3 -26.18 -7.71 -9.28
C PHE A 3 -24.70 -7.94 -9.68
N GLY A 4 -24.38 -9.15 -10.17
CA GLY A 4 -23.04 -9.50 -10.66
C GLY A 4 -22.59 -8.71 -11.90
N ASP A 5 -23.50 -8.31 -12.78
CA ASP A 5 -23.17 -7.52 -13.98
C ASP A 5 -22.81 -6.08 -13.62
N LYS A 6 -23.46 -5.53 -12.59
CA LYS A 6 -23.20 -4.19 -12.07
C LYS A 6 -21.84 -4.12 -11.37
N MET A 7 -21.48 -5.16 -10.62
CA MET A 7 -20.16 -5.33 -10.00
C MET A 7 -19.04 -5.49 -11.03
N ARG A 8 -19.26 -6.31 -12.08
CA ARG A 8 -18.28 -6.49 -13.15
C ARG A 8 -17.99 -5.20 -13.90
N GLY A 9 -19.00 -4.35 -14.10
CA GLY A 9 -18.84 -3.01 -14.66
C GLY A 9 -18.10 -2.05 -13.74
N PHE A 10 -18.30 -2.17 -12.42
CA PHE A 10 -17.63 -1.37 -11.40
C PHE A 10 -16.12 -1.69 -11.32
N PHE A 11 -15.74 -2.97 -11.39
CA PHE A 11 -14.35 -3.43 -11.40
C PHE A 11 -13.70 -3.47 -12.79
N SER A 12 -14.38 -2.99 -13.83
CA SER A 12 -13.81 -2.92 -15.18
C SER A 12 -12.61 -1.96 -15.21
N ARG A 13 -11.53 -2.39 -15.86
CA ARG A 13 -10.26 -1.63 -16.07
C ARG A 13 -10.48 -0.20 -16.55
N LYS A 14 -11.56 0.06 -17.28
CA LYS A 14 -11.89 1.37 -17.84
C LYS A 14 -12.47 2.36 -16.81
N ASN A 15 -13.04 1.85 -15.71
CA ASN A 15 -13.79 2.63 -14.73
C ASN A 15 -13.02 2.85 -13.42
N ASN A 16 -12.14 1.93 -13.01
CA ASN A 16 -11.31 2.13 -11.81
C ASN A 16 -10.02 1.27 -11.82
N PRO A 17 -8.88 1.79 -12.30
CA PRO A 17 -7.63 1.03 -12.36
C PRO A 17 -7.09 0.64 -10.98
N ALA A 18 -7.26 1.49 -9.97
CA ALA A 18 -6.73 1.25 -8.62
C ALA A 18 -7.42 0.08 -7.91
N LEU A 19 -8.72 -0.12 -8.13
CA LEU A 19 -9.43 -1.28 -7.57
C LEU A 19 -8.96 -2.61 -8.18
N ARG A 20 -8.48 -2.60 -9.42
CA ARG A 20 -7.92 -3.80 -10.04
C ARG A 20 -6.57 -4.16 -9.42
N GLU A 21 -5.74 -3.17 -9.10
CA GLU A 21 -4.48 -3.42 -8.37
C GLU A 21 -4.76 -4.03 -6.98
N LEU A 22 -5.81 -3.57 -6.30
CA LEU A 22 -6.28 -4.21 -5.06
C LEU A 22 -6.74 -5.65 -5.31
N GLU A 23 -7.49 -5.90 -6.39
CA GLU A 23 -7.95 -7.25 -6.75
C GLU A 23 -6.77 -8.20 -6.99
N GLU A 24 -5.77 -7.77 -7.77
CA GLU A 24 -4.55 -8.53 -8.04
C GLU A 24 -3.80 -8.82 -6.74
N PHE A 25 -3.60 -7.81 -5.89
CA PHE A 25 -2.97 -7.97 -4.57
C PHE A 25 -3.67 -9.00 -3.69
N VAL A 26 -5.01 -8.93 -3.61
CA VAL A 26 -5.80 -9.86 -2.80
C VAL A 26 -5.73 -11.28 -3.35
N ARG A 27 -5.67 -11.46 -4.68
CA ARG A 27 -5.54 -12.77 -5.32
C ARG A 27 -4.19 -13.43 -5.08
N GLU A 28 -3.12 -12.64 -5.11
CA GLU A 28 -1.74 -13.13 -4.95
C GLU A 28 -1.38 -13.44 -3.50
N ARG A 29 -2.05 -12.81 -2.54
CA ARG A 29 -1.69 -12.87 -1.12
C ARG A 29 -2.69 -13.68 -0.29
N LYS A 30 -2.29 -13.99 0.95
CA LYS A 30 -3.07 -14.81 1.89
C LYS A 30 -3.32 -14.05 3.18
N GLY A 31 -4.45 -14.36 3.81
CA GLY A 31 -4.86 -13.71 5.06
C GLY A 31 -5.03 -12.20 4.89
N VAL A 32 -5.61 -11.78 3.76
CA VAL A 32 -5.84 -10.37 3.47
C VAL A 32 -7.10 -9.91 4.18
N GLU A 33 -7.03 -8.74 4.80
CA GLU A 33 -8.15 -8.07 5.46
C GLU A 33 -8.29 -6.65 4.91
N GLY A 34 -9.53 -6.18 4.78
CA GLY A 34 -9.87 -4.82 4.37
C GLY A 34 -10.09 -3.88 5.55
N PHE A 35 -9.70 -2.62 5.38
CA PHE A 35 -9.87 -1.55 6.35
C PHE A 35 -10.39 -0.32 5.60
N ILE A 36 -11.56 0.17 6.00
CA ILE A 36 -12.16 1.37 5.42
C ILE A 36 -11.63 2.58 6.18
N GLU A 37 -10.93 3.44 5.47
CA GLU A 37 -10.46 4.71 5.98
C GLU A 37 -11.52 5.78 5.68
N PRO A 38 -11.93 6.57 6.69
CA PRO A 38 -12.94 7.59 6.54
C PRO A 38 -12.44 8.70 5.62
N ARG A 39 -13.37 9.45 5.03
CA ARG A 39 -13.02 10.71 4.38
C ARG A 39 -12.46 11.69 5.41
N THR A 40 -11.34 12.32 5.09
CA THR A 40 -10.76 13.42 5.86
C THR A 40 -10.81 14.73 5.05
N ALA A 41 -10.31 15.83 5.63
CA ALA A 41 -10.20 17.10 4.91
C ALA A 41 -9.28 17.02 3.68
N THR A 42 -8.26 16.16 3.73
CA THR A 42 -7.21 16.06 2.70
C THR A 42 -7.27 14.76 1.90
N SER A 43 -8.06 13.77 2.32
CA SER A 43 -8.09 12.45 1.70
C SER A 43 -9.52 11.93 1.50
N PRO A 44 -9.83 11.31 0.36
CA PRO A 44 -11.13 10.69 0.14
C PRO A 44 -11.28 9.42 1.00
N THR A 45 -12.50 8.89 1.07
CA THR A 45 -12.73 7.54 1.60
C THR A 45 -11.86 6.54 0.84
N THR A 46 -11.15 5.68 1.55
CA THR A 46 -10.16 4.78 0.98
C THR A 46 -10.35 3.38 1.52
N LEU A 47 -10.15 2.37 0.66
CA LEU A 47 -10.02 0.98 1.09
C LEU A 47 -8.53 0.65 1.17
N LEU A 48 -8.09 0.27 2.36
CA LEU A 48 -6.79 -0.29 2.65
C LEU A 48 -6.91 -1.82 2.75
N VAL A 49 -6.12 -2.56 2.00
CA VAL A 49 -6.01 -4.02 2.12
C VAL A 49 -4.66 -4.36 2.73
N VAL A 50 -4.64 -5.26 3.72
CA VAL A 50 -3.42 -5.65 4.45
C VAL A 50 -3.31 -7.17 4.49
N ASP A 51 -2.20 -7.71 3.99
CA ASP A 51 -1.93 -9.15 4.03
C ASP A 51 -1.46 -9.64 5.41
N ARG A 52 -1.29 -10.96 5.58
CA ARG A 52 -0.86 -11.57 6.84
C ARG A 52 0.54 -11.15 7.31
N HIS A 53 1.37 -10.62 6.42
CA HIS A 53 2.74 -10.18 6.71
C HIS A 53 2.83 -8.67 6.97
N GLY A 54 1.75 -7.93 6.73
CA GLY A 54 1.68 -6.49 6.92
C GLY A 54 1.94 -5.65 5.67
N ASP A 55 2.20 -6.30 4.53
CA ASP A 55 2.21 -5.61 3.26
C ASP A 55 0.80 -5.15 2.92
N HIS A 56 0.70 -4.03 2.23
CA HIS A 56 -0.58 -3.35 2.06
C HIS A 56 -0.64 -2.48 0.82
N LEU A 57 -1.86 -2.30 0.32
CA LEU A 57 -2.19 -1.34 -0.74
C LEU A 57 -3.43 -0.54 -0.37
N ARG A 58 -3.58 0.64 -0.98
CA ARG A 58 -4.69 1.55 -0.73
C ARG A 58 -5.26 2.05 -2.05
N ALA A 59 -6.59 2.12 -2.15
CA ALA A 59 -7.27 2.75 -3.28
C ALA A 59 -8.47 3.57 -2.82
N ALA A 60 -8.66 4.74 -3.43
CA ALA A 60 -9.82 5.58 -3.17
C ALA A 60 -11.11 4.89 -3.65
N VAL A 61 -12.15 4.98 -2.82
CA VAL A 61 -13.50 4.50 -3.14
C VAL A 61 -14.49 5.65 -3.11
N ARG A 62 -15.61 5.52 -3.84
CA ARG A 62 -16.60 6.61 -3.88
C ARG A 62 -17.40 6.66 -2.60
N GLN A 63 -17.76 5.50 -2.06
CA GLN A 63 -18.50 5.35 -0.81
C GLN A 63 -17.98 4.16 0.01
N PRO A 64 -18.14 4.16 1.35
CA PRO A 64 -17.77 3.02 2.20
C PRO A 64 -18.43 1.70 1.76
N THR A 65 -19.66 1.76 1.25
CA THR A 65 -20.38 0.59 0.73
C THR A 65 -19.69 -0.07 -0.46
N ASP A 66 -18.93 0.70 -1.25
CA ASP A 66 -18.18 0.15 -2.37
C ASP A 66 -17.00 -0.69 -1.88
N ALA A 67 -16.37 -0.29 -0.77
CA ALA A 67 -15.30 -1.03 -0.14
C ALA A 67 -15.83 -2.35 0.47
N VAL A 68 -16.99 -2.30 1.14
CA VAL A 68 -17.67 -3.51 1.63
C VAL A 68 -18.01 -4.45 0.49
N ALA A 69 -18.64 -3.93 -0.57
CA ALA A 69 -18.99 -4.67 -1.77
C ALA A 69 -17.77 -5.35 -2.44
N PHE A 70 -16.62 -4.67 -2.49
CA PHE A 70 -15.37 -5.26 -2.98
C PHE A 70 -14.88 -6.39 -2.06
N CYS A 71 -14.80 -6.16 -0.75
CA CYS A 71 -14.33 -7.16 0.20
C CYS A 71 -15.24 -8.40 0.23
N ASP A 72 -16.56 -8.21 0.16
CA ASP A 72 -17.53 -9.31 0.03
C ASP A 72 -17.29 -10.12 -1.25
N HIS A 73 -17.08 -9.44 -2.39
CA HIS A 73 -16.77 -10.10 -3.66
C HIS A 73 -15.48 -10.93 -3.58
N MET A 74 -14.48 -10.41 -2.90
CA MET A 74 -13.19 -11.09 -2.69
C MET A 74 -13.21 -12.09 -1.54
N SER A 75 -14.33 -12.21 -0.81
CA SER A 75 -14.48 -13.09 0.35
C SER A 75 -13.44 -12.84 1.44
N ILE A 76 -13.12 -11.56 1.70
CA ILE A 76 -12.22 -11.13 2.77
C ILE A 76 -12.97 -10.30 3.81
N PRO A 77 -12.59 -10.36 5.11
CA PRO A 77 -13.22 -9.52 6.12
C PRO A 77 -12.87 -8.05 5.89
N VAL A 78 -13.77 -7.16 6.28
CA VAL A 78 -13.59 -5.71 6.20
C VAL A 78 -14.00 -5.04 7.49
N TYR A 79 -13.25 -4.02 7.90
CA TYR A 79 -13.44 -3.32 9.16
C TYR A 79 -13.38 -1.80 8.98
N ASP A 80 -13.94 -1.06 9.94
CA ASP A 80 -13.77 0.38 10.03
C ASP A 80 -12.45 0.71 10.75
N ALA A 81 -11.53 1.37 10.04
CA ALA A 81 -10.22 1.71 10.59
C ALA A 81 -10.30 2.72 11.76
N GLN A 82 -11.34 3.55 11.84
CA GLN A 82 -11.51 4.46 12.99
C GLN A 82 -11.92 3.70 14.26
N VAL A 83 -12.61 2.58 14.09
CA VAL A 83 -13.11 1.79 15.22
C VAL A 83 -12.02 0.87 15.76
N ILE A 84 -11.35 0.12 14.88
CA ILE A 84 -10.40 -0.92 15.31
C ILE A 84 -8.94 -0.48 15.20
N GLY A 85 -8.66 0.61 14.49
CA GLY A 85 -7.30 1.03 14.16
C GLY A 85 -6.63 0.15 13.10
N TYR A 86 -5.35 0.44 12.83
CA TYR A 86 -4.54 -0.32 11.89
C TYR A 86 -3.92 -1.56 12.55
N PRO A 87 -3.83 -2.69 11.82
CA PRO A 87 -3.33 -3.93 12.39
C PRO A 87 -1.83 -3.82 12.69
N GLN A 88 -1.40 -4.41 13.81
CA GLN A 88 -0.01 -4.31 14.28
C GLN A 88 1.00 -4.78 13.22
N ARG A 89 0.69 -5.85 12.49
CA ARG A 89 1.53 -6.38 11.41
C ARG A 89 1.85 -5.36 10.32
N MET A 90 0.90 -4.49 9.96
CA MET A 90 1.13 -3.40 9.00
C MET A 90 2.10 -2.37 9.57
N ARG A 91 1.89 -1.97 10.82
CA ARG A 91 2.75 -1.01 11.52
C ARG A 91 4.17 -1.56 11.65
N ASP A 92 4.32 -2.86 11.90
CA ASP A 92 5.61 -3.53 11.99
C ASP A 92 6.31 -3.58 10.64
N PHE A 93 5.57 -3.87 9.56
CA PHE A 93 6.07 -3.84 8.19
C PHE A 93 6.57 -2.44 7.80
N GLU A 94 5.79 -1.39 8.08
CA GLU A 94 6.19 0.00 7.81
C GLU A 94 7.45 0.39 8.59
N ARG A 95 7.59 -0.08 9.84
CA ARG A 95 8.81 0.17 10.64
C ARG A 95 10.03 -0.50 10.02
N ARG A 96 9.91 -1.78 9.63
CA ARG A 96 11.00 -2.52 8.96
C ARG A 96 11.41 -1.84 7.66
N ARG A 97 10.44 -1.58 6.79
CA ARG A 97 10.68 -0.91 5.49
C ARG A 97 11.35 0.45 5.65
N ARG A 98 11.01 1.21 6.70
CA ARG A 98 11.68 2.48 7.00
C ARG A 98 13.13 2.27 7.42
N THR A 99 13.40 1.30 8.30
CA THR A 99 14.76 0.98 8.71
C THR A 99 15.60 0.55 7.51
N ASP A 100 15.06 -0.33 6.66
CA ASP A 100 15.75 -0.81 5.46
C ASP A 100 16.06 0.37 4.51
N ALA A 101 15.08 1.25 4.27
CA ALA A 101 15.29 2.43 3.43
C ALA A 101 16.31 3.43 4.00
N VAL A 102 16.44 3.54 5.32
CA VAL A 102 17.49 4.38 5.95
C VAL A 102 18.86 3.75 5.72
N GLN A 103 18.98 2.42 5.88
CA GLN A 103 20.23 1.72 5.65
C GLN A 103 20.70 1.84 4.20
N ASP A 104 19.80 1.69 3.23
CA ASP A 104 20.12 1.84 1.80
C ASP A 104 20.67 3.25 1.50
N ILE A 105 20.11 4.29 2.14
CA ILE A 105 20.59 5.67 2.00
C ILE A 105 21.98 5.85 2.61
N ASP A 106 22.22 5.27 3.79
CA ASP A 106 23.53 5.36 4.44
C ASP A 106 24.62 4.68 3.59
N ASP A 107 24.29 3.53 2.99
CA ASP A 107 25.19 2.80 2.08
C ASP A 107 25.47 3.60 0.80
N ASP A 108 24.44 4.22 0.20
CA ASP A 108 24.57 5.11 -0.96
C ASP A 108 25.47 6.32 -0.64
N ILE A 109 25.31 6.93 0.53
CA ILE A 109 26.14 8.07 0.97
C ILE A 109 27.59 7.63 1.14
N ALA A 110 27.85 6.50 1.79
CA ALA A 110 29.20 5.98 1.99
C ALA A 110 29.90 5.67 0.65
N GLU A 111 29.17 5.14 -0.34
CA GLU A 111 29.71 4.93 -1.68
C GLU A 111 30.08 6.26 -2.36
N LEU A 112 29.21 7.27 -2.25
CA LEU A 112 29.47 8.59 -2.81
C LEU A 112 30.68 9.26 -2.17
N GLU A 113 30.82 9.17 -0.85
CA GLU A 113 31.99 9.67 -0.12
C GLU A 113 33.27 8.98 -0.57
N ARG A 114 33.26 7.64 -0.72
CA ARG A 114 34.39 6.88 -1.24
C ARG A 114 34.78 7.37 -2.64
N ARG A 115 33.81 7.51 -3.54
CA ARG A 115 34.04 7.99 -4.92
C ARG A 115 34.59 9.42 -4.95
N LEU A 116 34.10 10.29 -4.08
CA LEU A 116 34.60 11.66 -3.96
C LEU A 116 36.06 11.66 -3.50
N SER A 117 36.41 10.84 -2.51
CA SER A 117 37.79 10.72 -2.01
C SER A 117 38.75 10.14 -3.04
N GLU A 118 38.29 9.23 -3.91
CA GLU A 118 39.08 8.62 -4.98
C GLU A 118 39.28 9.54 -6.20
N THR A 119 38.44 10.57 -6.35
CA THR A 119 38.45 11.46 -7.53
C THR A 119 39.15 12.78 -7.26
N ASP A 120 39.69 13.04 -6.06
CA ASP A 120 40.39 14.29 -5.78
C ASP A 120 41.74 14.35 -6.55
N PRO A 121 41.87 15.17 -7.61
CA PRO A 121 43.10 15.27 -8.39
C PRO A 121 44.16 16.14 -7.69
N ASN A 122 43.89 16.59 -6.46
CA ASN A 122 44.71 17.53 -5.70
C ASN A 122 45.27 16.91 -4.41
N SER A 123 45.45 15.59 -4.38
CA SER A 123 46.41 14.98 -3.46
C SER A 123 47.78 15.62 -3.71
N PRO A 124 48.40 16.31 -2.74
CA PRO A 124 49.71 16.89 -2.95
C PRO A 124 50.68 15.76 -3.27
N ASP A 125 51.23 15.76 -4.48
CA ASP A 125 52.37 14.92 -4.85
C ASP A 125 53.49 15.23 -3.86
N GLU A 126 53.82 14.25 -2.99
CA GLU A 126 55.09 14.22 -2.24
C GLU A 126 56.24 13.76 -3.14
#